data_AF-A0A328DXN6-F1
#
_entry.id   AF-A0A328DXN6-F1
#
_cell.length_a   1.000
_cell.length_b   1.000
_cell.length_c   1.000
_cell.angle_alpha   90.00
_cell.angle_beta   90.00
_cell.angle_gamma   90.00
#
_symmetry.space_group_name_H-M   'P 1'
#
loop_
_entity.id
_entity.type
_entity.pdbx_description
1 polymer ?
#
loop_
_entity_poly.entity_id
_entity_poly.type
_entity_poly.pdbx_seq_one_letter_code
_entity_poly.pdbx_strand_id
1 'polypeptide(L)'
;MRLRHAMVCSSNQNRSMEAHCLLKREGFDVSSYGTGQHVKLPGPSLREPNVYDFGTPYKLMFDELRRKDPELYKRNGILPMLKRNLGVKHAPQRWQDNADDGPFDVVISFEEKVFDMVIEDLHNRDQPLKKPVLAINLEVKDNHEEAAIGGRLALTLCQEIEAVESWEDAIDNIINNFERKNRRKLLYSISYY
;
A
#
# COMPACT_ATOMS: atom_id res chain seq x y z
N MET A 1 -18.82 -11.56 -1.73
CA MET A 1 -18.64 -10.72 -2.94
C MET A 1 -17.14 -10.53 -3.13
N ARG A 2 -16.60 -10.51 -4.36
CA ARG A 2 -15.15 -10.24 -4.54
C ARG A 2 -14.92 -8.74 -4.37
N LEU A 3 -14.23 -8.36 -3.31
CA LEU A 3 -13.93 -6.95 -3.02
C LEU A 3 -12.66 -6.52 -3.77
N ARG A 4 -12.60 -5.23 -4.08
CA ARG A 4 -11.44 -4.62 -4.74
C ARG A 4 -10.65 -3.81 -3.73
N HIS A 5 -9.37 -4.15 -3.59
CA HIS A 5 -8.50 -3.66 -2.52
C HIS A 5 -7.44 -2.70 -3.04
N ALA A 6 -7.13 -1.65 -2.29
CA ALA A 6 -5.99 -0.79 -2.53
C ALA A 6 -5.02 -0.78 -1.34
N MET A 7 -3.74 -1.04 -1.62
CA MET A 7 -2.65 -0.99 -0.64
C MET A 7 -1.87 0.31 -0.79
N VAL A 8 -1.83 1.17 0.22
CA VAL A 8 -1.31 2.54 0.08
C VAL A 8 -0.19 2.84 1.08
N CYS A 9 0.97 3.27 0.58
CA CYS A 9 2.05 3.79 1.43
C CYS A 9 2.55 5.14 0.91
N SER A 10 3.73 5.62 1.33
CA SER A 10 4.24 6.91 0.86
C SER A 10 4.74 6.86 -0.59
N SER A 11 5.68 5.95 -0.91
CA SER A 11 6.39 5.93 -2.21
C SER A 11 5.97 4.79 -3.14
N ASN A 12 5.01 3.95 -2.73
CA ASN A 12 4.64 2.71 -3.42
C ASN A 12 5.85 1.82 -3.76
N GLN A 13 6.75 1.62 -2.79
CA GLN A 13 7.99 0.86 -2.96
C GLN A 13 8.04 -0.37 -2.06
N ASN A 14 7.88 -0.18 -0.74
CA ASN A 14 8.10 -1.22 0.26
C ASN A 14 6.78 -1.83 0.76
N ARG A 15 6.17 -1.21 1.78
CA ARG A 15 4.99 -1.70 2.53
C ARG A 15 3.80 -2.08 1.62
N SER A 16 3.32 -1.15 0.79
CA SER A 16 2.19 -1.40 -0.11
C SER A 16 2.46 -2.46 -1.17
N MET A 17 3.69 -2.53 -1.69
CA MET A 17 4.08 -3.49 -2.72
C MET A 17 4.30 -4.89 -2.17
N GLU A 18 4.79 -5.01 -0.93
CA GLU A 18 4.88 -6.29 -0.22
C GLU A 18 3.48 -6.87 -0.01
N ALA A 19 2.55 -6.05 0.49
CA ALA A 19 1.14 -6.44 0.64
C ALA A 19 0.49 -6.78 -0.72
N HIS A 20 0.64 -5.93 -1.74
CA HIS A 20 0.13 -6.19 -3.09
C HIS A 20 0.64 -7.54 -3.62
N CYS A 21 1.96 -7.77 -3.58
CA CYS A 21 2.55 -9.01 -4.06
C CYS A 21 1.91 -10.25 -3.39
N LEU A 22 1.68 -10.17 -2.08
CA LEU A 22 1.08 -11.25 -1.32
C LEU A 22 -0.40 -11.44 -1.67
N LEU A 23 -1.22 -10.39 -1.61
CA LEU A 23 -2.66 -10.46 -1.92
C LEU A 23 -2.90 -10.95 -3.36
N LYS A 24 -2.12 -10.47 -4.33
CA LYS A 24 -2.22 -10.89 -5.73
C LYS A 24 -1.92 -12.38 -5.89
N ARG A 25 -0.96 -12.92 -5.13
CA ARG A 25 -0.64 -14.37 -5.14
C ARG A 25 -1.79 -15.21 -4.59
N GLU A 26 -2.52 -14.69 -3.61
CA GLU A 26 -3.70 -15.34 -3.03
C GLU A 26 -4.99 -15.09 -3.85
N GLY A 27 -4.89 -14.41 -5.01
CA GLY A 27 -6.00 -14.25 -5.94
C GLY A 27 -6.93 -13.06 -5.68
N PHE A 28 -6.58 -12.14 -4.77
CA PHE A 28 -7.37 -10.93 -4.53
C PHE A 28 -7.34 -9.98 -5.73
N ASP A 29 -8.42 -9.22 -5.92
CA ASP A 29 -8.40 -8.06 -6.81
C ASP A 29 -7.76 -6.89 -6.05
N VAL A 30 -6.48 -6.64 -6.31
CA VAL A 30 -5.66 -5.71 -5.54
C VAL A 30 -4.86 -4.77 -6.44
N SER A 31 -4.82 -3.51 -6.05
CA SER A 31 -3.94 -2.48 -6.59
C SER A 31 -3.12 -1.83 -5.47
N SER A 32 -2.14 -1.00 -5.81
CA SER A 32 -1.33 -0.32 -4.79
C SER A 32 -0.83 1.05 -5.21
N TYR A 33 -0.65 1.95 -4.25
CA TYR A 33 -0.38 3.36 -4.52
C TYR A 33 0.57 4.00 -3.50
N GLY A 34 1.03 5.19 -3.86
CA GLY A 34 1.82 6.09 -3.04
C GLY A 34 1.10 7.43 -2.88
N THR A 35 1.11 8.03 -1.69
CA THR A 35 0.54 9.38 -1.50
C THR A 35 1.57 10.50 -1.59
N GLY A 36 2.86 10.17 -1.55
CA GLY A 36 3.95 11.15 -1.57
C GLY A 36 3.96 12.00 -2.84
N GLN A 37 4.70 13.10 -2.81
CA GLN A 37 4.94 13.91 -4.01
C GLN A 37 5.90 13.23 -5.00
N HIS A 38 6.89 12.52 -4.47
CA HIS A 38 7.90 11.80 -5.25
C HIS A 38 8.15 10.43 -4.62
N VAL A 39 8.66 9.51 -5.43
CA VAL A 39 9.14 8.20 -4.99
C VAL A 39 10.53 8.37 -4.40
N LYS A 40 10.71 8.01 -3.13
CA LYS A 40 12.00 8.10 -2.42
C LYS A 40 12.52 6.73 -2.06
N LEU A 41 13.78 6.47 -2.38
CA LEU A 41 14.53 5.28 -1.98
C LEU A 41 15.78 5.71 -1.20
N PRO A 42 16.20 4.97 -0.15
CA PRO A 42 17.45 5.24 0.54
C PRO A 42 18.64 5.26 -0.42
N GLY A 43 19.58 6.20 -0.22
CA GLY A 43 20.84 6.26 -0.95
C GLY A 43 22.05 6.04 -0.04
N PRO A 44 23.25 6.53 -0.41
CA PRO A 44 24.48 6.34 0.37
C PRO A 44 24.44 6.96 1.76
N SER A 45 23.65 8.04 1.94
CA SER A 45 23.45 8.72 3.21
C SER A 45 22.01 9.20 3.37
N LEU A 46 21.61 9.58 4.60
CA LEU A 46 20.28 10.14 4.88
C LEU A 46 19.99 11.44 4.09
N ARG A 47 21.04 12.16 3.69
CA ARG A 47 20.92 13.44 2.96
C ARG A 47 20.90 13.25 1.43
N GLU A 48 21.19 12.04 0.96
CA GLU A 48 21.32 11.73 -0.46
C GLU A 48 20.37 10.60 -0.87
N PRO A 49 19.04 10.77 -0.73
CA PRO A 49 18.07 9.78 -1.21
C PRO A 49 18.07 9.73 -2.74
N ASN A 50 17.70 8.58 -3.30
CA ASN A 50 17.36 8.48 -4.72
C ASN A 50 15.88 8.89 -4.87
N VAL A 51 15.62 9.89 -5.70
CA VAL A 51 14.29 10.48 -5.89
C VAL A 51 13.88 10.30 -7.34
N TYR A 52 12.65 9.84 -7.55
CA TYR A 52 12.06 9.62 -8.87
C TYR A 52 10.63 10.14 -8.91
N ASP A 53 10.15 10.42 -10.11
CA ASP A 53 8.74 10.71 -10.33
C ASP A 53 7.90 9.43 -10.30
N PHE A 54 6.65 9.54 -9.86
CA PHE A 54 5.65 8.50 -10.08
C PHE A 54 5.51 8.22 -11.59
N GLY A 55 5.26 6.97 -11.95
CA GLY A 55 5.28 6.52 -13.35
C GLY A 55 6.67 6.10 -13.86
N THR A 56 7.76 6.42 -13.15
CA THR A 56 9.10 5.91 -13.52
C THR A 56 9.12 4.37 -13.41
N PRO A 57 9.46 3.62 -14.48
CA PRO A 57 9.43 2.16 -14.42
C PRO A 57 10.38 1.60 -13.35
N TYR A 58 9.94 0.60 -12.57
CA TYR A 58 10.81 -0.06 -11.58
C TYR A 58 12.05 -0.67 -12.24
N LYS A 59 11.98 -1.01 -13.54
CA LYS A 59 13.12 -1.53 -14.31
C LYS A 59 14.22 -0.49 -14.45
N LEU A 60 13.84 0.74 -14.75
CA LEU A 60 14.76 1.86 -14.89
C LEU A 60 15.45 2.13 -13.55
N MET A 61 14.68 2.23 -12.46
CA MET A 61 15.22 2.39 -11.11
C MET A 61 16.21 1.27 -10.75
N PHE A 62 15.84 0.01 -11.04
CA PHE A 62 16.69 -1.15 -10.78
C PHE A 62 18.02 -1.08 -11.53
N ASP A 63 17.97 -0.78 -12.83
CA ASP A 63 19.17 -0.71 -13.67
C ASP A 63 20.08 0.46 -13.29
N GLU A 64 19.49 1.63 -12.99
CA GLU A 64 20.24 2.81 -12.55
C GLU A 64 20.98 2.53 -11.24
N LEU A 65 20.27 2.04 -10.21
CA LEU A 65 20.87 1.79 -8.91
C LEU A 65 21.90 0.66 -8.98
N ARG A 66 21.63 -0.41 -9.75
CA ARG A 66 22.60 -1.49 -9.99
C ARG A 66 23.88 -0.99 -10.65
N ARG A 67 23.79 -0.02 -11.56
CA ARG A 67 24.97 0.59 -12.20
C ARG A 67 25.69 1.56 -11.28
N LYS A 68 24.94 2.28 -10.42
CA LYS A 68 25.46 3.32 -9.52
C LYS A 68 26.29 2.74 -8.38
N ASP A 69 25.76 1.76 -7.65
CA ASP A 69 26.48 1.07 -6.57
C ASP A 69 25.83 -0.30 -6.24
N PRO A 70 26.18 -1.38 -6.96
CA PRO A 70 25.51 -2.67 -6.81
C PRO A 70 25.65 -3.26 -5.41
N GLU A 71 26.78 -3.03 -4.72
CA GLU A 71 27.04 -3.61 -3.40
C GLU A 71 26.22 -2.90 -2.32
N LEU A 72 26.12 -1.57 -2.36
CA LEU A 72 25.26 -0.81 -1.44
C LEU A 72 23.80 -1.24 -1.57
N TYR A 73 23.26 -1.22 -2.81
CA TYR A 73 21.84 -1.45 -3.05
C TYR A 73 21.44 -2.93 -2.94
N LYS A 74 22.39 -3.86 -3.01
CA LYS A 74 22.20 -5.25 -2.61
C LYS A 74 22.18 -5.40 -1.10
N ARG A 75 23.16 -4.79 -0.39
CA ARG A 75 23.28 -4.88 1.08
C ARG A 75 22.09 -4.27 1.82
N ASN A 76 21.57 -3.14 1.37
CA ASN A 76 20.40 -2.50 1.98
C ASN A 76 19.05 -3.06 1.49
N GLY A 77 19.07 -4.07 0.61
CA GLY A 77 17.86 -4.76 0.13
C GLY A 77 17.04 -4.04 -0.93
N ILE A 78 17.49 -2.90 -1.46
CA ILE A 78 16.74 -2.13 -2.49
C ILE A 78 16.67 -2.87 -3.83
N LEU A 79 17.77 -3.49 -4.30
CA LEU A 79 17.74 -4.26 -5.55
C LEU A 79 16.79 -5.47 -5.48
N PRO A 80 16.82 -6.31 -4.42
CA PRO A 80 15.80 -7.33 -4.21
C PRO A 80 14.36 -6.78 -4.19
N MET A 81 14.13 -5.66 -3.48
CA MET A 81 12.82 -5.02 -3.41
C MET A 81 12.32 -4.57 -4.78
N LEU A 82 13.15 -3.88 -5.56
CA LEU A 82 12.81 -3.45 -6.92
C LEU A 82 12.56 -4.63 -7.85
N LYS A 83 13.32 -5.72 -7.69
CA LYS A 83 13.09 -6.98 -8.44
C LYS A 83 11.73 -7.59 -8.11
N ARG A 84 11.29 -7.56 -6.85
CA ARG A 84 9.92 -7.95 -6.46
C ARG A 84 8.89 -7.04 -7.13
N ASN A 85 9.07 -5.71 -7.03
CA ASN A 85 8.12 -4.73 -7.56
C ASN A 85 7.90 -4.89 -9.07
N LEU A 86 8.98 -5.14 -9.81
CA LEU A 86 8.98 -5.49 -11.23
C LEU A 86 8.08 -6.69 -11.58
N GLY A 87 8.05 -7.70 -10.72
CA GLY A 87 7.18 -8.87 -10.90
C GLY A 87 5.71 -8.60 -10.60
N VAL A 88 5.40 -7.48 -9.93
CA VAL A 88 4.04 -7.12 -9.53
C VAL A 88 3.40 -6.19 -10.54
N LYS A 89 4.06 -5.07 -10.89
CA LYS A 89 3.58 -4.07 -11.85
C LYS A 89 4.70 -3.21 -12.44
N HIS A 90 4.38 -2.41 -13.46
CA HIS A 90 5.37 -1.67 -14.25
C HIS A 90 6.08 -0.53 -13.50
N ALA A 91 5.32 0.33 -12.83
CA ALA A 91 5.80 1.56 -12.22
C ALA A 91 5.03 1.87 -10.92
N PRO A 92 5.60 2.67 -9.99
CA PRO A 92 4.86 3.18 -8.86
C PRO A 92 3.79 4.16 -9.33
N GLN A 93 2.59 4.04 -8.78
CA GLN A 93 1.45 4.90 -9.08
C GLN A 93 1.11 5.76 -7.87
N ARG A 94 0.64 6.97 -8.14
CA ARG A 94 0.22 7.92 -7.11
C ARG A 94 -1.28 7.77 -6.83
N TRP A 95 -1.66 7.80 -5.57
CA TRP A 95 -3.05 7.60 -5.14
C TRP A 95 -3.99 8.67 -5.70
N GLN A 96 -3.55 9.93 -5.64
CA GLN A 96 -4.33 11.09 -6.08
C GLN A 96 -4.64 11.07 -7.59
N ASP A 97 -3.89 10.27 -8.36
CA ASP A 97 -4.01 10.17 -9.83
C ASP A 97 -4.70 8.85 -10.26
N ASN A 98 -5.40 8.15 -9.36
CA ASN A 98 -5.95 6.81 -9.60
C ASN A 98 -7.38 6.78 -10.21
N ALA A 99 -7.92 7.91 -10.68
CA ALA A 99 -9.31 7.99 -11.13
C ALA A 99 -9.64 6.95 -12.23
N ASP A 100 -8.72 6.73 -13.16
CA ASP A 100 -8.86 5.76 -14.26
C ASP A 100 -8.92 4.31 -13.78
N ASP A 101 -8.40 4.01 -12.59
CA ASP A 101 -8.47 2.68 -12.00
C ASP A 101 -9.88 2.40 -11.44
N GLY A 102 -10.74 3.40 -11.25
CA GLY A 102 -12.10 3.23 -10.69
C GLY A 102 -12.13 2.97 -9.18
N PRO A 103 -13.33 2.79 -8.59
CA PRO A 103 -13.49 2.72 -7.15
C PRO A 103 -12.96 1.42 -6.53
N PHE A 104 -12.53 1.53 -5.28
CA PHE A 104 -12.15 0.41 -4.40
C PHE A 104 -13.20 0.19 -3.32
N ASP A 105 -13.31 -1.03 -2.80
CA ASP A 105 -14.18 -1.32 -1.66
C ASP A 105 -13.42 -1.16 -0.34
N VAL A 106 -12.15 -1.55 -0.32
CA VAL A 106 -11.28 -1.49 0.87
C VAL A 106 -9.94 -0.84 0.52
N VAL A 107 -9.50 0.11 1.34
CA VAL A 107 -8.19 0.77 1.23
C VAL A 107 -7.42 0.55 2.53
N ILE A 108 -6.23 -0.06 2.44
CA ILE A 108 -5.32 -0.24 3.58
C ILE A 108 -4.14 0.71 3.43
N SER A 109 -3.99 1.65 4.36
CA SER A 109 -2.79 2.47 4.51
C SER A 109 -1.83 1.86 5.54
N PHE A 110 -0.54 2.15 5.39
CA PHE A 110 0.53 1.57 6.22
C PHE A 110 1.22 2.56 7.17
N GLU A 111 0.63 3.75 7.34
CA GLU A 111 1.11 4.86 8.18
C GLU A 111 -0.02 5.87 8.34
N GLU A 112 -0.22 6.39 9.56
CA GLU A 112 -1.29 7.34 9.87
C GLU A 112 -1.27 8.57 8.95
N LYS A 113 -0.09 9.12 8.66
CA LYS A 113 0.02 10.24 7.69
C LYS A 113 -0.48 9.87 6.29
N VAL A 114 -0.27 8.63 5.86
CA VAL A 114 -0.76 8.15 4.55
C VAL A 114 -2.28 7.98 4.60
N PHE A 115 -2.81 7.48 5.73
CA PHE A 115 -4.25 7.39 5.97
C PHE A 115 -4.91 8.76 5.82
N ASP A 116 -4.41 9.77 6.53
CA ASP A 116 -4.96 11.13 6.49
C ASP A 116 -4.98 11.70 5.06
N MET A 117 -3.89 11.49 4.30
CA MET A 117 -3.81 11.94 2.91
C MET A 117 -4.80 11.19 1.99
N VAL A 118 -5.08 9.91 2.23
CA VAL A 118 -6.10 9.16 1.49
C VAL A 118 -7.49 9.70 1.80
N ILE A 119 -7.78 9.91 3.09
CA ILE A 119 -9.08 10.43 3.55
C ILE A 119 -9.32 11.85 3.03
N GLU A 120 -8.32 12.72 3.12
CA GLU A 120 -8.40 14.10 2.60
C GLU A 120 -8.68 14.11 1.10
N ASP A 121 -7.95 13.29 0.33
CA ASP A 121 -8.13 13.18 -1.11
C ASP A 121 -9.52 12.66 -1.48
N LEU A 122 -10.03 11.62 -0.80
CA LEU A 122 -11.38 11.10 -1.02
C LEU A 122 -12.48 12.12 -0.70
N HIS A 123 -12.29 12.95 0.33
CA HIS A 123 -13.24 14.03 0.67
C HIS A 123 -13.21 15.19 -0.32
N ASN A 124 -12.07 15.44 -0.97
CA ASN A 124 -11.91 16.53 -1.93
C ASN A 124 -12.37 16.15 -3.35
N ARG A 125 -12.57 14.86 -3.64
CA ARG A 125 -13.13 14.39 -4.91
C ARG A 125 -14.63 14.62 -4.96
N ASP A 126 -15.15 14.85 -6.17
CA ASP A 126 -16.59 14.71 -6.41
C ASP A 126 -17.03 13.28 -6.11
N GLN A 127 -18.19 13.12 -5.48
CA GLN A 127 -18.73 11.82 -5.05
C GLN A 127 -19.99 11.42 -5.84
N PRO A 128 -19.92 11.28 -7.18
CA PRO A 128 -21.10 11.01 -8.01
C PRO A 128 -21.66 9.61 -7.79
N LEU A 129 -20.85 8.64 -7.35
CA LEU A 129 -21.29 7.24 -7.20
C LEU A 129 -22.04 7.01 -5.88
N LYS A 130 -21.74 7.83 -4.87
CA LYS A 130 -22.14 7.64 -3.46
C LYS A 130 -21.83 6.23 -2.95
N LYS A 131 -20.77 5.62 -3.48
CA LYS A 131 -20.38 4.25 -3.16
C LYS A 131 -19.45 4.28 -1.94
N PRO A 132 -19.76 3.58 -0.84
CA PRO A 132 -18.90 3.58 0.34
C PRO A 132 -17.56 2.90 0.04
N VAL A 133 -16.52 3.38 0.71
CA VAL A 133 -15.19 2.79 0.74
C VAL A 133 -14.68 2.73 2.17
N LEU A 134 -14.25 1.54 2.58
CA LEU A 134 -13.67 1.30 3.88
C LEU A 134 -12.17 1.60 3.84
N ALA A 135 -11.73 2.64 4.54
CA ALA A 135 -10.33 2.95 4.70
C ALA A 135 -9.85 2.50 6.08
N ILE A 136 -8.73 1.76 6.13
CA ILE A 136 -8.13 1.25 7.37
C ILE A 136 -6.64 1.60 7.40
N ASN A 137 -6.14 2.13 8.51
CA ASN A 137 -4.72 2.24 8.78
C ASN A 137 -4.21 1.06 9.60
N LEU A 138 -3.21 0.36 9.05
CA LEU A 138 -2.40 -0.64 9.74
C LEU A 138 -0.97 -0.11 9.88
N GLU A 139 -0.60 0.35 11.09
CA GLU A 139 0.70 0.98 11.31
C GLU A 139 1.87 -0.02 11.12
N VAL A 140 2.72 0.25 10.13
CA VAL A 140 3.87 -0.60 9.76
C VAL A 140 5.11 0.27 9.58
N LYS A 141 6.17 -0.07 10.33
CA LYS A 141 7.46 0.62 10.20
C LYS A 141 8.06 0.38 8.81
N ASP A 142 8.69 1.40 8.25
CA ASP A 142 9.23 1.33 6.89
C ASP A 142 10.61 0.65 6.82
N ASN A 143 10.61 -0.67 7.02
CA ASN A 143 11.75 -1.56 6.77
C ASN A 143 11.24 -2.89 6.18
N HIS A 144 12.15 -3.73 5.70
CA HIS A 144 11.77 -4.97 4.99
C HIS A 144 11.07 -6.00 5.89
N GLU A 145 11.53 -6.14 7.14
CA GLU A 145 10.99 -7.13 8.08
C GLU A 145 9.56 -6.78 8.50
N GLU A 146 9.34 -5.53 8.93
CA GLU A 146 8.02 -5.04 9.32
C GLU A 146 7.08 -4.96 8.11
N ALA A 147 7.58 -4.65 6.90
CA ALA A 147 6.76 -4.72 5.68
C ALA A 147 6.27 -6.14 5.40
N ALA A 148 7.10 -7.16 5.58
CA ALA A 148 6.71 -8.56 5.39
C ALA A 148 5.67 -9.00 6.44
N ILE A 149 5.83 -8.59 7.70
CA ILE A 149 4.84 -8.82 8.76
C ILE A 149 3.53 -8.09 8.43
N GLY A 150 3.62 -6.80 8.08
CA GLY A 150 2.49 -5.95 7.70
C GLY A 150 1.72 -6.48 6.51
N GLY A 151 2.39 -7.00 5.49
CA GLY A 151 1.76 -7.64 4.35
C GLY A 151 0.92 -8.86 4.74
N ARG A 152 1.43 -9.73 5.63
CA ARG A 152 0.67 -10.89 6.14
C ARG A 152 -0.55 -10.48 6.96
N LEU A 153 -0.38 -9.44 7.79
CA LEU A 153 -1.47 -8.87 8.58
C LEU A 153 -2.55 -8.24 7.69
N ALA A 154 -2.16 -7.49 6.65
CA ALA A 154 -3.08 -6.94 5.67
C ALA A 154 -3.85 -8.04 4.92
N LEU A 155 -3.17 -9.11 4.48
CA LEU A 155 -3.82 -10.27 3.88
C LEU A 155 -4.86 -10.89 4.83
N THR A 156 -4.50 -11.08 6.09
CA THR A 156 -5.39 -11.68 7.09
C THR A 156 -6.62 -10.81 7.29
N LEU A 157 -6.45 -9.49 7.38
CA LEU A 157 -7.55 -8.54 7.52
C LEU A 157 -8.47 -8.57 6.29
N CYS A 158 -7.91 -8.55 5.07
CA CYS A 158 -8.70 -8.67 3.84
C CYS A 158 -9.47 -9.99 3.76
N GLN A 159 -8.89 -11.10 4.21
CA GLN A 159 -9.58 -12.40 4.30
C GLN A 159 -10.74 -12.36 5.30
N GLU A 160 -10.55 -11.75 6.47
CA GLU A 160 -11.61 -11.61 7.48
C GLU A 160 -12.76 -10.70 6.97
N ILE A 161 -12.44 -9.66 6.18
CA ILE A 161 -13.44 -8.78 5.55
C ILE A 161 -14.20 -9.48 4.40
N GLU A 162 -13.52 -10.24 3.53
CA GLU A 162 -14.21 -10.97 2.45
C GLU A 162 -15.02 -12.19 2.93
N ALA A 163 -14.76 -12.67 4.15
CA ALA A 163 -15.45 -13.83 4.72
C ALA A 163 -16.86 -13.51 5.25
N VAL A 164 -17.21 -12.23 5.41
CA VAL A 164 -18.54 -11.79 5.85
C VAL A 164 -19.41 -11.39 4.66
N GLU A 165 -20.73 -11.48 4.82
CA GLU A 165 -21.68 -11.09 3.77
C GLU A 165 -21.77 -9.56 3.61
N SER A 166 -21.78 -8.85 4.74
CA SER A 166 -21.84 -7.40 4.87
C SER A 166 -20.69 -6.96 5.77
N TRP A 167 -19.70 -6.28 5.21
CA TRP A 167 -18.60 -5.75 6.02
C TRP A 167 -19.07 -4.55 6.84
N GLU A 168 -20.07 -3.82 6.34
CA GLU A 168 -20.67 -2.64 6.97
C GLU A 168 -21.22 -2.97 8.37
N ASP A 169 -21.88 -4.13 8.51
CA ASP A 169 -22.44 -4.58 9.79
C ASP A 169 -21.40 -5.27 10.70
N ALA A 170 -20.30 -5.75 10.11
CA ALA A 170 -19.33 -6.59 10.79
C ALA A 170 -18.03 -5.87 11.15
N ILE A 171 -17.77 -4.68 10.60
CA ILE A 171 -16.44 -4.04 10.65
C ILE A 171 -15.95 -3.83 12.08
N ASP A 172 -16.79 -3.34 12.99
CA ASP A 172 -16.41 -3.14 14.39
C ASP A 172 -15.96 -4.44 15.05
N ASN A 173 -16.65 -5.55 14.78
CA ASN A 173 -16.30 -6.86 15.32
C ASN A 173 -15.00 -7.39 14.70
N ILE A 174 -14.82 -7.22 13.39
CA ILE A 174 -13.59 -7.61 12.67
C ILE A 174 -12.40 -6.86 13.27
N ILE A 175 -12.49 -5.53 13.37
CA ILE A 175 -11.42 -4.68 13.93
C ILE A 175 -11.12 -5.11 15.37
N ASN A 176 -12.11 -5.19 16.25
CA ASN A 176 -11.92 -5.57 17.65
C ASN A 176 -11.28 -6.98 17.82
N ASN A 177 -11.67 -7.93 16.98
CA ASN A 177 -11.08 -9.28 16.99
C ASN A 177 -9.63 -9.26 16.49
N PHE A 178 -9.39 -8.56 15.39
CA PHE A 178 -8.08 -8.42 14.78
C PHE A 178 -7.08 -7.76 15.75
N GLU A 179 -7.47 -6.66 16.40
CA GLU A 179 -6.62 -5.95 17.36
C GLU A 179 -6.23 -6.84 18.54
N ARG A 180 -7.21 -7.57 19.12
CA ARG A 180 -6.97 -8.49 20.24
C ARG A 180 -6.02 -9.63 19.86
N LYS A 181 -6.22 -10.23 18.68
CA LYS A 181 -5.43 -11.37 18.19
C LYS A 181 -4.00 -10.97 17.82
N ASN A 182 -3.83 -9.82 17.15
CA ASN A 182 -2.55 -9.43 16.56
C ASN A 182 -1.78 -8.40 17.40
N ARG A 183 -2.39 -7.85 18.46
CA ARG A 183 -1.81 -6.79 19.32
C ARG A 183 -1.36 -5.57 18.51
N ARG A 184 -2.14 -5.22 17.49
CA ARG A 184 -1.95 -4.03 16.65
C ARG A 184 -3.22 -3.21 16.74
N LYS A 185 -3.09 -1.90 16.92
CA LYS A 185 -4.24 -0.99 16.83
C LYS A 185 -4.49 -0.63 15.37
N LEU A 186 -5.75 -0.52 15.00
CA LEU A 186 -6.20 -0.08 13.69
C LEU A 186 -6.97 1.23 13.86
N LEU A 187 -6.83 2.11 12.88
CA LEU A 187 -7.77 3.22 12.68
C LEU A 187 -8.58 2.88 11.45
N TYR A 188 -9.87 3.21 11.43
CA TYR A 188 -10.66 3.06 10.22
C TYR A 188 -11.66 4.21 10.08
N SER A 189 -12.05 4.47 8.83
CA SER A 189 -13.06 5.45 8.46
C SER A 189 -13.80 4.97 7.21
N ILE A 190 -15.03 5.45 7.03
CA ILE A 190 -15.82 5.22 5.82
C ILE A 190 -15.84 6.53 5.03
N SER A 191 -15.47 6.46 3.76
CA SER A 191 -15.57 7.56 2.80
C SER A 191 -16.43 7.14 1.62
N TYR A 192 -16.59 8.01 0.62
CA TYR A 192 -17.46 7.74 -0.53
C TYR A 192 -16.79 8.17 -1.84
N TYR A 193 -17.00 7.39 -2.90
CA TYR A 193 -16.78 7.80 -4.29
C TYR A 193 -18.07 8.35 -4.91
#